data_AF-A0A3D5N8Y0-F1
#
_entry.id   AF-A0A3D5N8Y0-F1
#
_cell.length_a   1.000
_cell.length_b   1.000
_cell.length_c   1.000
_cell.angle_alpha   90.00
_cell.angle_beta   90.00
_cell.angle_gamma   90.00
#
_symmetry.space_group_name_H-M   'P 1'
#
loop_
_entity.id
_entity.type
_entity.pdbx_description
1 polymer ?
#
loop_
_entity_poly.entity_id
_entity_poly.type
_entity_poly.pdbx_seq_one_letter_code
_entity_poly.pdbx_strand_id
1 'polypeptide(L)'
;YNRLWIILFSLIVVAGIACVLRYTAFGLQMRAVTQNRRMAGSVGIRTGYVDALTFGLGSGIAGIAGVALSQISNVSPNLGQTYIIDSFMVVVFGGVGNLWGTVLGAFSLGIVNKFLEPFAGAVLAKIFVLIALILFIQKRPKGLFALKGRAVEA
;
A
#
# COMPACT_ATOMS: atom_id res chain seq x y z
N TYR A 1 25.00 -1.07 7.38
CA TYR A 1 24.99 -0.70 5.94
C TYR A 1 23.70 -1.13 5.24
N ASN A 2 23.30 -2.42 5.28
CA ASN A 2 22.08 -2.93 4.61
C ASN A 2 20.78 -2.16 4.91
N ARG A 3 20.60 -1.68 6.15
CA ARG A 3 19.39 -0.92 6.55
C ARG A 3 19.27 0.44 5.86
N LEU A 4 20.38 1.16 5.65
CA LEU A 4 20.38 2.46 4.96
C LEU A 4 20.08 2.30 3.47
N TRP A 5 20.63 1.25 2.86
CA TRP A 5 20.35 0.90 1.46
C TRP A 5 18.87 0.63 1.21
N ILE A 6 18.17 0.02 2.15
CA ILE A 6 16.75 -0.33 1.99
C ILE A 6 15.85 0.88 2.17
N ILE A 7 16.23 1.82 3.05
CA ILE A 7 15.55 3.11 3.13
C ILE A 7 15.72 3.88 1.82
N LEU A 8 16.94 3.96 1.28
CA LEU A 8 17.20 4.60 0.00
C LEU A 8 16.43 3.93 -1.14
N PHE A 9 16.45 2.59 -1.19
CA PHE A 9 15.76 1.80 -2.18
C PHE A 9 14.25 1.98 -2.14
N SER A 10 13.63 1.89 -0.96
CA SER A 10 12.19 2.10 -0.79
C SER A 10 11.79 3.53 -1.19
N LEU A 11 12.61 4.53 -0.88
CA LEU A 11 12.37 5.92 -1.27
C LEU A 11 12.46 6.10 -2.80
N ILE A 12 13.42 5.45 -3.46
CA ILE A 12 13.52 5.42 -4.93
C ILE A 12 12.29 4.76 -5.55
N VAL A 13 11.84 3.62 -5.01
CA VAL A 13 10.66 2.90 -5.52
C VAL A 13 9.39 3.74 -5.35
N VAL A 14 9.19 4.33 -4.17
CA VAL A 14 8.04 5.21 -3.92
C VAL A 14 8.09 6.45 -4.83
N ALA A 15 9.25 7.07 -5.00
CA ALA A 15 9.42 8.20 -5.91
C ALA A 15 9.18 7.81 -7.37
N GLY A 16 9.66 6.64 -7.79
CA GLY A 16 9.42 6.08 -9.12
C GLY A 16 7.94 5.87 -9.40
N ILE A 17 7.21 5.25 -8.46
CA ILE A 17 5.76 5.04 -8.57
C ILE A 17 5.03 6.38 -8.58
N ALA A 18 5.38 7.31 -7.69
CA ALA A 18 4.78 8.64 -7.65
C ALA A 18 4.99 9.39 -8.97
N CYS A 19 6.17 9.26 -9.57
CA CYS A 19 6.50 9.84 -10.87
C CYS A 19 5.66 9.20 -11.98
N VAL A 20 5.61 7.87 -12.05
CA VAL A 20 4.79 7.14 -13.02
C VAL A 20 3.32 7.53 -12.90
N LEU A 21 2.75 7.55 -11.70
CA LEU A 21 1.34 7.88 -11.49
C LEU A 21 1.00 9.35 -11.76
N ARG A 22 1.95 10.28 -11.54
CA ARG A 22 1.70 11.72 -11.70
C ARG A 22 1.99 12.24 -13.11
N TYR A 23 3.06 11.78 -13.74
CA TYR A 23 3.58 12.36 -14.98
C TYR A 23 3.26 11.53 -16.24
N THR A 24 2.84 10.26 -16.11
CA THR A 24 2.55 9.43 -17.29
C THR A 24 1.07 9.44 -17.68
N ALA A 25 0.81 9.27 -18.98
CA ALA A 25 -0.55 9.09 -19.50
C ALA A 25 -1.26 7.86 -18.90
N PHE A 26 -0.49 6.83 -18.52
CA PHE A 26 -1.00 5.65 -17.83
C PHE A 26 -1.63 6.01 -16.47
N GLY A 27 -0.97 6.87 -15.67
CA GLY A 27 -1.51 7.33 -14.39
C GLY A 27 -2.78 8.19 -14.53
N LEU A 28 -2.95 8.89 -15.65
CA LEU A 28 -4.19 9.60 -15.96
C LEU A 28 -5.33 8.62 -16.30
N GLN A 29 -5.05 7.62 -17.14
CA GLN A 29 -6.01 6.58 -17.50
C GLN A 29 -6.45 5.77 -16.27
N MET A 30 -5.52 5.38 -15.41
CA MET A 30 -5.82 4.65 -14.16
C MET A 30 -6.77 5.46 -13.27
N ARG A 31 -6.51 6.77 -13.09
CA ARG A 31 -7.40 7.66 -12.31
C ARG A 31 -8.79 7.77 -12.95
N ALA A 32 -8.87 7.90 -14.27
CA ALA A 32 -10.16 7.95 -14.98
C ALA A 32 -10.97 6.66 -14.80
N VAL A 33 -10.31 5.49 -14.89
CA VAL A 33 -10.95 4.18 -14.66
C VAL A 33 -11.44 4.05 -13.22
N THR A 34 -10.67 4.51 -12.23
CA THR A 34 -11.07 4.46 -10.81
C THR A 34 -12.25 5.39 -10.47
N GLN A 35 -12.46 6.47 -11.24
CA GLN A 35 -13.58 7.39 -11.03
C GLN A 35 -14.87 6.86 -11.65
N ASN A 36 -14.86 6.50 -12.93
CA ASN A 36 -16.03 5.92 -13.59
C ASN A 36 -15.61 5.00 -14.76
N ARG A 37 -15.60 3.70 -14.48
CA ARG A 37 -15.20 2.66 -15.44
C ARG A 37 -16.03 2.65 -16.72
N ARG A 38 -17.34 2.93 -16.61
CA ARG A 38 -18.26 2.95 -17.77
C ARG A 38 -17.93 4.12 -18.69
N MET A 39 -17.80 5.32 -18.12
CA MET A 39 -17.44 6.52 -18.90
C MET A 39 -16.04 6.43 -19.51
N ALA A 40 -15.06 5.87 -18.79
CA ALA A 40 -13.72 5.65 -19.31
C ALA A 40 -13.73 4.74 -20.56
N GLY A 41 -14.55 3.68 -20.56
CA GLY A 41 -14.73 2.82 -21.72
C GLY A 41 -15.35 3.54 -22.93
N SER A 42 -16.31 4.43 -22.69
CA SER A 42 -16.98 5.20 -23.75
C SER A 42 -16.07 6.20 -24.46
N VAL A 43 -15.01 6.70 -23.79
CA VAL A 43 -14.02 7.61 -24.40
C VAL A 43 -12.83 6.88 -25.05
N GLY A 44 -12.93 5.55 -25.23
CA GLY A 44 -11.92 4.74 -25.93
C GLY A 44 -10.78 4.20 -25.04
N ILE A 45 -10.86 4.36 -23.71
CA ILE A 45 -9.87 3.77 -22.80
C ILE A 45 -10.14 2.27 -22.68
N ARG A 46 -9.15 1.45 -23.04
CA ARG A 46 -9.18 -0.01 -22.84
C ARG A 46 -9.01 -0.35 -21.37
N THR A 47 -10.09 -0.28 -20.60
CA THR A 47 -10.11 -0.51 -19.15
C THR A 47 -9.41 -1.82 -18.74
N GLY A 48 -9.65 -2.92 -19.46
CA GLY A 48 -8.98 -4.21 -19.19
C GLY A 48 -7.45 -4.18 -19.35
N TYR A 49 -6.92 -3.40 -20.29
CA TYR A 49 -5.47 -3.25 -20.46
C TYR A 49 -4.86 -2.37 -19.36
N VAL A 50 -5.58 -1.32 -18.94
CA VAL A 50 -5.18 -0.47 -17.82
C VAL A 50 -5.16 -1.29 -16.52
N ASP A 51 -6.15 -2.13 -16.29
CA ASP A 51 -6.23 -3.01 -15.12
C ASP A 51 -5.07 -4.03 -15.13
N ALA A 52 -4.80 -4.67 -16.27
CA ALA A 52 -3.71 -5.64 -16.42
C ALA A 52 -2.33 -5.00 -16.20
N LEU A 53 -2.09 -3.81 -16.77
CA LEU A 53 -0.86 -3.05 -16.54
C LEU A 53 -0.73 -2.61 -15.08
N THR A 54 -1.81 -2.17 -14.44
CA THR A 54 -1.81 -1.77 -13.03
C THR A 54 -1.47 -2.96 -12.13
N PHE A 55 -2.05 -4.12 -12.42
CA PHE A 55 -1.75 -5.36 -11.70
C PHE A 55 -0.31 -5.84 -11.96
N GLY A 56 0.16 -5.76 -13.20
CA GLY A 56 1.54 -6.10 -13.58
C GLY A 56 2.57 -5.21 -12.87
N LEU A 57 2.33 -3.90 -12.83
CA LEU A 57 3.17 -2.96 -12.07
C LEU A 57 3.15 -3.27 -10.57
N GLY A 58 1.96 -3.47 -9.98
CA GLY A 58 1.84 -3.78 -8.55
C GLY A 58 2.53 -5.08 -8.15
N SER A 59 2.35 -6.15 -8.91
CA SER A 59 3.02 -7.45 -8.68
C SER A 59 4.53 -7.38 -8.91
N GLY A 60 4.99 -6.62 -9.91
CA GLY A 60 6.42 -6.36 -10.13
C GLY A 60 7.06 -5.65 -8.94
N ILE A 61 6.41 -4.61 -8.41
CA ILE A 61 6.88 -3.89 -7.22
C ILE A 61 6.89 -4.80 -5.99
N ALA A 62 5.87 -5.64 -5.81
CA ALA A 62 5.82 -6.61 -4.73
C ALA A 62 6.96 -7.63 -4.81
N GLY A 63 7.30 -8.11 -6.01
CA GLY A 63 8.44 -9.00 -6.23
C GLY A 63 9.78 -8.33 -5.89
N ILE A 64 9.97 -7.09 -6.35
CA ILE A 64 11.15 -6.28 -6.03
C ILE A 64 11.28 -6.06 -4.51
N ALA A 65 10.17 -5.77 -3.82
CA ALA A 65 10.15 -5.64 -2.37
C ALA A 65 10.52 -6.95 -1.66
N GLY A 66 10.05 -8.10 -2.16
CA GLY A 66 10.41 -9.42 -1.63
C GLY A 66 11.91 -9.73 -1.70
N VAL A 67 12.57 -9.37 -2.80
CA VAL A 67 14.03 -9.53 -2.95
C VAL A 67 14.80 -8.62 -2.00
N ALA A 68 14.31 -7.40 -1.75
CA ALA A 68 14.93 -6.53 -0.75
C ALA A 68 14.77 -7.07 0.68
N LEU A 69 13.66 -7.73 0.99
CA LEU A 69 13.39 -8.30 2.32
C LEU A 69 14.19 -9.58 2.61
N SER A 70 14.44 -10.42 1.61
CA SER A 70 15.23 -11.65 1.76
C SER A 70 16.68 -11.40 2.18
N GLN A 71 17.20 -10.19 1.95
CA GLN A 71 18.55 -9.78 2.35
C GLN A 71 18.65 -9.44 3.85
N ILE A 72 17.54 -9.20 4.55
CA ILE A 72 17.52 -8.87 5.99
C ILE A 72 17.02 -10.05 6.84
N SER A 73 16.07 -10.81 6.32
CA SER A 73 15.37 -11.86 7.07
C SER A 73 15.62 -13.22 6.43
N ASN A 74 15.73 -14.27 7.26
CA ASN A 74 15.77 -15.63 6.75
C ASN A 74 14.53 -15.91 5.89
N VAL A 75 14.76 -16.40 4.66
CA VAL A 75 13.68 -16.76 3.74
C VAL A 75 12.99 -18.01 4.28
N SER A 76 11.75 -17.86 4.75
CA SER A 76 10.92 -18.96 5.22
C SER A 76 9.68 -19.12 4.33
N PRO A 77 9.11 -20.33 4.19
CA PRO A 77 7.88 -20.54 3.42
C PRO A 77 6.69 -19.69 3.93
N ASN A 78 6.71 -19.35 5.22
CA ASN A 78 5.67 -18.56 5.89
C ASN A 78 5.90 -17.05 5.82
N LEU A 79 6.97 -16.61 5.15
CA LEU A 79 7.31 -15.19 5.02
C LEU A 79 6.17 -14.45 4.33
N GLY A 80 5.68 -14.95 3.19
CA GLY A 80 4.55 -14.34 2.48
C GLY A 80 3.32 -14.11 3.37
N GLN A 81 2.91 -15.12 4.14
CA GLN A 81 1.73 -15.03 5.02
C GLN A 81 1.88 -13.94 6.08
N THR A 82 3.07 -13.82 6.69
CA THR A 82 3.32 -12.83 7.75
C THR A 82 3.33 -11.40 7.20
N TYR A 83 3.90 -11.19 6.01
CA TYR A 83 4.02 -9.87 5.39
C TYR A 83 2.75 -9.42 4.66
N ILE A 84 1.90 -10.35 4.19
CA ILE A 84 0.60 -10.02 3.59
C ILE A 84 -0.29 -9.30 4.63
N ILE A 85 -0.30 -9.76 5.88
CA ILE A 85 -1.10 -9.14 6.95
C ILE A 85 -0.63 -7.72 7.21
N ASP A 86 0.68 -7.50 7.36
CA ASP A 86 1.24 -6.17 7.62
C ASP A 86 1.02 -5.23 6.41
N SER A 87 1.14 -5.75 5.19
CA SER A 87 0.89 -4.98 3.96
C SER A 87 -0.57 -4.55 3.83
N PHE A 88 -1.51 -5.46 4.11
CA PHE A 88 -2.93 -5.16 4.09
C PHE A 88 -3.30 -4.13 5.16
N MET A 89 -2.77 -4.30 6.37
CA MET A 89 -2.95 -3.38 7.48
C MET A 89 -2.54 -1.95 7.11
N VAL A 90 -1.37 -1.77 6.49
CA VAL A 90 -0.87 -0.47 6.03
C VAL A 90 -1.77 0.15 4.95
N VAL A 91 -2.19 -0.63 3.95
CA VAL A 91 -3.05 -0.13 2.86
C VAL A 91 -4.41 0.32 3.38
N VAL A 92 -5.00 -0.43 4.29
CA VAL A 92 -6.30 -0.09 4.87
C VAL A 92 -6.19 1.13 5.79
N PHE A 93 -5.14 1.22 6.61
CA PHE A 93 -4.92 2.38 7.48
C PHE A 93 -4.65 3.66 6.68
N GLY A 94 -3.81 3.56 5.64
CA GLY A 94 -3.47 4.69 4.76
C GLY A 94 -4.63 5.18 3.89
N GLY A 95 -5.57 4.30 3.55
CA GLY A 95 -6.72 4.60 2.69
C GLY A 95 -6.53 4.04 1.27
N VAL A 96 -7.56 3.34 0.78
CA VAL A 96 -7.53 2.67 -0.52
C VAL A 96 -7.41 3.70 -1.65
N GLY A 97 -6.34 3.60 -2.43
CA GLY A 97 -6.12 4.40 -3.64
C GLY A 97 -5.46 5.78 -3.44
N ASN A 98 -4.95 6.08 -2.24
CA ASN A 98 -4.06 7.23 -2.02
C ASN A 98 -2.64 6.77 -1.69
N LEU A 99 -1.68 7.07 -2.59
CA LEU A 99 -0.27 6.74 -2.41
C LEU A 99 0.35 7.45 -1.18
N TRP A 100 -0.03 8.70 -0.92
CA TRP A 100 0.49 9.45 0.23
C TRP A 100 -0.03 8.90 1.55
N GLY A 101 -1.29 8.46 1.57
CA GLY A 101 -1.89 7.82 2.74
C GLY A 101 -1.21 6.50 3.07
N THR A 102 -0.89 5.69 2.06
CA THR A 102 -0.17 4.42 2.26
C THR A 102 1.25 4.62 2.78
N VAL A 103 1.99 5.62 2.27
CA VAL A 103 3.33 5.94 2.78
C VAL A 103 3.27 6.39 4.24
N LEU A 104 2.39 7.34 4.57
CA LEU A 104 2.23 7.81 5.95
C LEU A 104 1.77 6.67 6.88
N GLY A 105 0.86 5.81 6.42
CA GLY A 105 0.39 4.65 7.16
C GLY A 105 1.49 3.61 7.42
N ALA A 106 2.37 3.38 6.44
CA ALA A 106 3.52 2.50 6.58
C ALA A 106 4.49 3.02 7.64
N PHE A 107 4.77 4.32 7.62
CA PHE A 107 5.64 4.95 8.62
C PHE A 107 5.02 4.92 10.03
N SER A 108 3.76 5.31 10.18
CA SER A 108 3.11 5.33 11.49
C SER A 108 3.00 3.93 12.09
N LEU A 109 2.52 2.95 11.32
CA LEU A 109 2.38 1.57 11.81
C LEU A 109 3.74 0.92 12.04
N GLY A 110 4.73 1.20 11.18
CA GLY A 110 6.10 0.71 11.35
C GLY A 110 6.76 1.22 12.63
N ILE A 111 6.62 2.52 12.93
CA ILE A 111 7.13 3.12 14.17
C ILE A 111 6.42 2.51 15.38
N VAL A 112 5.09 2.47 15.37
CA VAL A 112 4.30 1.90 16.47
C VAL A 112 4.67 0.44 16.72
N ASN A 113 4.80 -0.37 15.65
CA ASN A 113 5.15 -1.78 15.78
C ASN A 113 6.55 -1.96 16.41
N LYS A 114 7.55 -1.19 15.96
CA LYS A 114 8.91 -1.23 16.51
C LYS A 114 9.02 -0.69 17.94
N PHE A 115 8.17 0.26 18.32
CA PHE A 115 8.09 0.74 19.70
C PHE A 115 7.35 -0.23 20.62
N LEU A 116 6.36 -1.00 20.14
CA LEU A 116 5.62 -1.96 20.97
C LEU A 116 6.30 -3.33 21.08
N GLU A 117 7.05 -3.75 20.07
CA GLU A 117 7.79 -5.04 20.07
C GLU A 117 8.61 -5.29 21.36
N PRO A 118 9.38 -4.31 21.88
CA PRO A 118 10.19 -4.49 23.09
C PRO A 118 9.37 -4.59 24.40
N PHE A 119 8.19 -3.98 24.45
CA PHE A 119 7.39 -3.89 25.69
C PHE A 119 6.35 -5.02 25.82
N ALA A 120 5.78 -5.48 24.70
CA ALA A 120 4.66 -6.43 24.70
C ALA A 120 5.02 -7.81 24.10
N GLY A 121 6.16 -7.93 23.42
CA GLY A 121 6.49 -9.10 22.61
C GLY A 121 5.86 -9.04 21.21
N ALA A 122 6.55 -9.60 20.21
CA ALA A 122 6.20 -9.43 18.79
C ALA A 122 4.77 -9.87 18.43
N VAL A 123 4.26 -10.92 19.07
CA VAL A 123 2.91 -11.45 18.81
C VAL A 123 1.84 -10.56 19.44
N LEU A 124 2.02 -10.15 20.70
CA LEU A 124 1.04 -9.34 21.41
C LEU A 124 0.97 -7.91 20.84
N ALA A 125 2.11 -7.36 20.40
CA ALA A 125 2.17 -6.09 19.69
C ALA A 125 1.36 -6.13 18.38
N LYS A 126 1.51 -7.20 17.57
CA LYS A 126 0.72 -7.38 16.34
C LYS A 126 -0.78 -7.46 16.62
N ILE A 127 -1.20 -8.18 17.65
CA ILE A 127 -2.62 -8.28 18.05
C ILE A 127 -3.16 -6.91 18.47
N PHE A 128 -2.43 -6.18 19.31
CA PHE A 128 -2.83 -4.83 19.75
C PHE A 128 -2.98 -3.86 18.58
N VAL A 129 -2.01 -3.85 17.65
CA VAL A 129 -2.08 -3.00 16.46
C VAL A 129 -3.27 -3.39 15.57
N LEU A 130 -3.55 -4.69 15.42
CA LEU A 130 -4.69 -5.16 14.64
C LEU A 130 -6.03 -4.76 15.27
N ILE A 131 -6.17 -4.87 16.59
CA ILE A 131 -7.37 -4.40 17.32
C ILE A 131 -7.52 -2.89 17.19
N ALA A 132 -6.43 -2.13 17.40
CA ALA A 132 -6.43 -0.69 17.25
C ALA A 132 -6.82 -0.26 15.83
N LEU A 133 -6.37 -1.00 14.81
CA LEU A 133 -6.75 -0.80 13.42
C LEU A 133 -8.22 -1.07 13.18
N ILE A 134 -8.77 -2.18 13.71
CA ILE A 134 -10.20 -2.51 13.59
C ILE A 134 -11.06 -1.41 14.23
N LEU A 135 -10.69 -0.95 15.42
CA LEU A 135 -11.37 0.15 16.11
C LEU A 135 -11.24 1.47 15.34
N PHE A 136 -10.07 1.75 14.75
CA PHE A 136 -9.85 2.92 13.92
C PHE A 136 -10.71 2.90 12.66
N ILE A 137 -10.80 1.76 11.96
CA ILE A 137 -11.66 1.59 10.78
C ILE A 137 -13.13 1.74 11.16
N GLN A 138 -13.59 1.20 12.30
CA GLN A 138 -14.96 1.41 12.76
C GLN A 138 -15.29 2.90 12.95
N LYS A 139 -14.33 3.69 13.46
CA LYS A 139 -14.51 5.13 13.68
C LYS A 139 -14.29 5.96 12.40
N ARG A 140 -13.46 5.50 11.48
CA ARG A 140 -13.06 6.16 10.23
C ARG A 140 -12.97 5.11 9.10
N PRO A 141 -14.12 4.66 8.54
CA PRO A 141 -14.16 3.56 7.56
C PRO A 141 -13.49 3.89 6.22
N LYS A 142 -13.10 5.15 6.00
CA LYS A 142 -12.44 5.61 4.77
C LYS A 142 -10.91 5.72 4.87
N GLY A 143 -10.30 5.31 5.99
CA GLY A 143 -8.86 5.44 6.24
C GLY A 143 -8.41 6.88 6.57
N LEU A 144 -7.09 7.10 6.74
CA LEU A 144 -6.52 8.43 7.00
C LEU A 144 -6.79 9.42 5.86
N PHE A 145 -6.77 8.95 4.60
CA PHE A 145 -7.06 9.79 3.43
C PHE A 145 -8.01 9.09 2.46
N ALA A 146 -9.29 9.43 2.57
CA ALA A 146 -10.34 8.94 1.68
C ALA A 146 -10.24 9.53 0.27
N LEU A 147 -10.31 8.69 -0.77
CA LEU A 147 -10.60 9.15 -2.13
C LEU A 147 -12.01 9.78 -2.15
N LYS A 148 -12.08 11.07 -2.46
CA LYS A 148 -13.31 11.89 -2.55
C LYS A 148 -14.32 11.48 -3.65
N GLY A 149 -14.16 10.31 -4.30
CA GLY A 149 -14.98 9.90 -5.46
C GLY A 149 -16.23 9.06 -5.14
N ARG A 150 -16.33 8.46 -3.95
CA ARG A 150 -17.47 7.59 -3.56
C ARG A 150 -18.25 8.15 -2.36
N ALA A 151 -18.50 9.45 -2.38
CA ALA A 151 -19.35 10.10 -1.37
C ALA A 151 -20.57 10.80 -2.00
N VAL A 152 -20.85 10.56 -3.29
CA VAL A 152 -21.97 11.16 -4.02
C VAL A 152 -23.07 10.14 -4.33
N GLU A 153 -22.92 8.86 -3.93
CA GLU A 153 -23.91 7.80 -4.18
C GLU A 153 -24.31 7.03 -2.90
N ALA A 154 -24.43 7.72 -1.76
CA ALA A 154 -25.07 7.18 -0.57
C ALA A 154 -26.04 8.20 0.01
#